data_AF-A0A9Q1E9I8-F1
#
_entry.id   AF-A0A9Q1E9I8-F1
#
_cell.length_a   1.000
_cell.length_b   1.000
_cell.length_c   1.000
_cell.angle_alpha   90.00
_cell.angle_beta   90.00
_cell.angle_gamma   90.00
#
_symmetry.space_group_name_H-M   'P 1'
#
loop_
_entity.id
_entity.type
_entity.pdbx_description
1 polymer ?
#
loop_
_entity_poly.entity_id
_entity_poly.type
_entity_poly.pdbx_seq_one_letter_code
_entity_poly.pdbx_strand_id
1 'polypeptide(L)'
;MINHHMQRTFALRRQEIVQSSLPIEDFKSRWPALFLEAQVYAEFHRITNQNLPQTFFSSLNKYTPQLLSLYKTKAGKSGATADKMAAILNDYEEKVSNV
;
A
#
# COMPACT_ATOMS: atom_id res chain seq x y z
N MET A 1 -22.30 3.33 10.35
CA MET A 1 -22.04 4.20 11.52
C MET A 1 -20.62 4.79 11.51
N ILE A 2 -19.57 3.97 11.43
CA ILE A 2 -18.16 4.43 11.43
C ILE A 2 -17.89 5.48 10.34
N ASN A 3 -18.23 5.21 9.08
CA ASN A 3 -18.01 6.15 7.96
C ASN A 3 -18.60 7.54 8.22
N HIS A 4 -19.80 7.60 8.80
CA HIS A 4 -20.47 8.87 9.11
C HIS A 4 -19.75 9.64 10.23
N HIS A 5 -19.34 8.97 11.30
CA HIS A 5 -18.51 9.60 12.34
C HIS A 5 -17.18 10.07 11.77
N MET A 6 -16.57 9.26 10.90
CA MET A 6 -15.32 9.59 10.25
C MET A 6 -15.47 10.80 9.35
N GLN A 7 -16.58 10.96 8.63
CA GLN A 7 -16.84 12.15 7.84
C GLN A 7 -17.01 13.39 8.73
N ARG A 8 -17.84 13.31 9.77
CA ARG A 8 -18.14 14.45 10.66
C ARG A 8 -16.95 14.95 11.46
N THR A 9 -16.01 14.06 11.79
CA THR A 9 -14.83 14.39 12.61
C THR A 9 -13.58 14.71 11.79
N PHE A 10 -13.68 14.80 10.44
CA PHE A 10 -12.51 15.05 9.58
C PHE A 10 -11.70 16.28 9.98
N ALA A 11 -12.36 17.44 10.13
CA ALA A 11 -11.67 18.70 10.37
C ALA A 11 -10.89 18.65 11.70
N LEU A 12 -11.55 18.20 12.76
CA LEU A 12 -10.93 18.03 14.08
C LEU A 12 -9.75 17.05 14.04
N ARG A 13 -9.95 15.88 13.42
CA ARG A 13 -8.87 14.90 13.23
C ARG A 13 -7.67 15.49 12.53
N ARG A 14 -7.87 16.15 11.40
CA ARG A 14 -6.78 16.71 10.61
C ARG A 14 -6.02 17.77 11.39
N GLN A 15 -6.71 18.61 12.15
CA GLN A 15 -6.09 19.58 13.05
C GLN A 15 -5.21 18.87 14.10
N GLU A 16 -5.78 17.90 14.82
CA GLU A 16 -5.05 17.16 15.86
C GLU A 16 -3.82 16.41 15.33
N ILE A 17 -3.96 15.75 14.17
CA ILE A 17 -2.91 14.91 13.58
C ILE A 17 -1.81 15.76 12.94
N VAL A 18 -2.19 16.74 12.11
CA VAL A 18 -1.24 17.46 11.26
C VAL A 18 -0.67 18.68 11.98
N GLN A 19 -1.48 19.38 12.78
CA GLN A 19 -1.06 20.65 13.41
C GLN A 19 -0.56 20.43 14.83
N SER A 20 -1.23 19.59 15.61
CA SER A 20 -0.91 19.41 17.04
C SER A 20 0.09 18.28 17.31
N SER A 21 0.46 17.48 16.31
CA SER A 21 1.42 16.37 16.41
C SER A 21 1.21 15.50 17.66
N LEU A 22 -0.01 14.99 17.82
CA LEU A 22 -0.37 14.14 18.96
C LEU A 22 0.59 12.94 19.11
N PRO A 23 0.96 12.57 20.36
CA PRO A 23 1.67 11.32 20.62
C PRO A 23 0.93 10.11 20.04
N ILE A 24 1.68 9.10 19.57
CA ILE A 24 1.10 7.95 18.86
C ILE A 24 0.10 7.15 19.71
N GLU A 25 0.30 7.09 21.03
CA GLU A 25 -0.61 6.40 21.96
C GLU A 25 -1.96 7.12 22.06
N ASP A 26 -1.95 8.44 22.20
CA ASP A 26 -3.17 9.27 22.23
C ASP A 26 -3.91 9.21 20.88
N PHE A 27 -3.14 9.22 19.79
CA PHE A 27 -3.68 9.10 18.44
C PHE A 27 -4.43 7.78 18.23
N LYS A 28 -3.85 6.65 18.63
CA LYS A 28 -4.49 5.34 18.57
C LYS A 28 -5.76 5.27 19.42
N SER A 29 -5.71 5.81 20.63
CA SER A 29 -6.84 5.82 21.56
C SER A 29 -8.02 6.67 21.04
N ARG A 30 -7.73 7.87 20.52
CA ARG A 30 -8.75 8.81 20.02
C ARG A 30 -9.32 8.43 18.66
N TRP A 31 -8.47 7.91 17.77
CA TRP A 31 -8.83 7.66 16.37
C TRP A 31 -8.56 6.21 15.95
N PRO A 32 -9.07 5.19 16.69
CA PRO A 32 -8.77 3.78 16.41
C PRO A 32 -9.24 3.35 15.03
N ALA A 33 -10.29 3.99 14.51
CA ALA A 33 -10.81 3.72 13.18
C ALA A 33 -9.79 4.03 12.06
N LEU A 34 -8.81 4.93 12.26
CA LEU A 34 -7.76 5.20 11.27
C LEU A 34 -6.79 4.01 11.07
N PHE A 35 -6.86 3.01 11.94
CA PHE A 35 -6.08 1.77 11.83
C PHE A 35 -6.88 0.63 11.18
N LEU A 36 -8.13 0.88 10.79
CA LEU A 36 -8.92 -0.05 10.00
C LEU A 36 -8.63 0.17 8.51
N GLU A 37 -8.29 -0.90 7.80
CA GLU A 37 -7.94 -0.86 6.37
C GLU A 37 -8.99 -0.09 5.53
N ALA A 38 -10.27 -0.40 5.71
CA ALA A 38 -11.36 0.26 4.99
C ALA A 38 -11.41 1.78 5.24
N GLN A 39 -11.04 2.24 6.44
CA GLN A 39 -10.98 3.67 6.75
C GLN A 39 -9.72 4.32 6.18
N VAL A 40 -8.58 3.62 6.15
CA VAL A 40 -7.38 4.11 5.46
C VAL A 40 -7.70 4.39 3.99
N TYR A 41 -8.41 3.49 3.32
CA TYR A 41 -8.87 3.70 1.94
C TYR A 41 -9.81 4.91 1.80
N ALA A 42 -10.80 5.02 2.69
CA ALA A 42 -11.75 6.13 2.67
C ALA A 42 -11.08 7.50 2.93
N GLU A 43 -10.12 7.55 3.87
CA GLU A 43 -9.34 8.74 4.19
C GLU A 43 -8.42 9.15 3.05
N PHE A 44 -7.72 8.19 2.47
CA PHE A 44 -6.87 8.44 1.32
C PHE A 44 -7.70 9.02 0.17
N HIS A 45 -8.87 8.42 -0.11
CA HIS A 45 -9.78 8.95 -1.11
C HIS A 45 -10.28 10.35 -0.76
N ARG A 46 -10.67 10.61 0.50
CA ARG A 46 -11.11 11.94 0.93
C ARG A 46 -10.04 13.02 0.75
N ILE A 47 -8.77 12.70 0.98
CA ILE A 47 -7.66 13.66 0.91
C ILE A 47 -7.19 13.86 -0.54
N THR A 48 -7.12 12.79 -1.33
CA THR A 48 -6.47 12.79 -2.65
C THR A 48 -7.44 12.71 -3.83
N ASN A 49 -8.71 12.41 -3.55
CA ASN A 49 -9.74 12.05 -4.52
C ASN A 49 -9.40 10.81 -5.38
N GLN A 50 -8.49 9.95 -4.93
CA GLN A 50 -8.06 8.75 -5.65
C GLN A 50 -8.55 7.47 -4.95
N ASN A 51 -8.89 6.44 -5.73
CA ASN A 51 -9.19 5.12 -5.19
C ASN A 51 -7.87 4.37 -4.96
N LEU A 52 -7.42 4.27 -3.70
CA LEU A 52 -6.09 3.73 -3.39
C LEU A 52 -5.90 2.30 -3.91
N PRO A 53 -6.76 1.31 -3.59
CA PRO A 53 -6.59 -0.06 -4.09
C PRO A 53 -6.52 -0.10 -5.62
N GLN A 54 -7.46 0.57 -6.31
CA GLN A 54 -7.50 0.57 -7.77
C GLN A 54 -6.24 1.20 -8.36
N THR A 55 -5.82 2.36 -7.89
CA THR A 55 -4.61 3.06 -8.38
C THR A 55 -3.36 2.23 -8.12
N PHE A 56 -3.25 1.63 -6.93
CA PHE A 56 -2.10 0.81 -6.53
C PHE A 56 -1.98 -0.43 -7.42
N PHE A 57 -3.02 -1.25 -7.52
CA PHE A 57 -2.99 -2.47 -8.32
C PHE A 57 -2.87 -2.19 -9.82
N SER A 58 -3.50 -1.12 -10.31
CA SER A 58 -3.34 -0.72 -11.72
C SER A 58 -1.91 -0.28 -12.03
N SER A 59 -1.29 0.46 -11.11
CA SER A 59 0.12 0.87 -11.25
C SER A 59 1.05 -0.34 -11.17
N LEU A 60 0.82 -1.24 -10.21
CA LEU A 60 1.59 -2.48 -10.08
C LEU A 60 1.52 -3.28 -11.39
N ASN A 61 0.32 -3.56 -11.89
CA ASN A 61 0.12 -4.27 -13.16
C ASN A 61 0.83 -3.59 -14.33
N LYS A 62 0.77 -2.26 -14.41
CA LYS A 62 1.46 -1.48 -15.45
C LYS A 62 2.98 -1.66 -15.41
N TYR A 63 3.59 -1.70 -14.24
CA TYR A 63 5.05 -1.74 -14.08
C TYR A 63 5.61 -3.16 -13.92
N THR A 64 4.78 -4.16 -13.59
CA THR A 64 5.20 -5.56 -13.43
C THR A 64 6.02 -6.10 -14.61
N PRO A 65 5.63 -5.93 -15.89
CA PRO A 65 6.42 -6.46 -17.01
C PRO A 65 7.85 -5.91 -17.08
N GLN A 66 8.01 -4.62 -16.76
CA GLN A 66 9.31 -3.94 -16.78
C GLN A 66 10.18 -4.40 -15.61
N LEU A 67 9.58 -4.53 -14.42
CA LEU A 67 10.25 -5.10 -13.24
C LEU A 67 10.72 -6.53 -13.50
N LEU A 68 9.87 -7.38 -14.09
CA LEU A 68 10.24 -8.76 -14.43
C LEU A 68 11.40 -8.82 -15.42
N SER A 69 11.43 -7.97 -16.44
CA SER A 69 12.54 -7.88 -17.40
C SER A 69 13.87 -7.51 -16.71
N LEU A 70 13.85 -6.52 -15.80
CA LEU A 70 15.02 -6.13 -15.00
C LEU A 70 15.48 -7.27 -14.10
N TYR A 71 14.54 -7.98 -13.48
CA TYR A 71 14.82 -9.12 -12.61
C TYR A 71 15.46 -10.26 -13.42
N LYS A 72 14.93 -10.61 -14.59
CA LYS A 72 15.51 -11.64 -15.48
C LYS A 72 16.94 -11.30 -15.89
N THR A 73 17.19 -10.04 -16.22
CA THR A 73 18.54 -9.54 -16.54
C THR A 73 19.50 -9.67 -15.36
N LYS A 74 19.00 -9.45 -14.13
CA LYS A 74 19.82 -9.55 -12.91
C LYS A 74 20.00 -10.99 -12.44
N ALA A 75 19.02 -11.86 -12.63
CA ALA A 75 19.06 -13.29 -12.33
C ALA A 75 20.01 -14.06 -13.26
N GLY A 76 20.20 -13.59 -14.50
CA GLY A 76 21.21 -14.15 -15.42
C GLY A 76 22.67 -13.79 -15.09
N LYS A 77 22.91 -13.07 -13.98
CA LYS A 77 24.27 -12.76 -13.48
C LYS A 77 24.67 -13.73 -12.38
N SER A 78 25.94 -13.73 -11.98
CA SER A 78 26.41 -14.55 -10.86
C SER A 78 26.37 -13.80 -9.52
N GLY A 79 26.18 -14.55 -8.45
CA GLY A 79 26.29 -14.10 -7.06
C GLY A 79 24.97 -14.17 -6.29
N ALA A 80 25.07 -14.15 -4.96
CA ALA A 80 23.96 -14.42 -4.04
C ALA A 80 22.70 -13.55 -4.25
N THR A 81 22.85 -12.34 -4.80
CA THR A 81 21.69 -11.50 -5.14
C THR A 81 20.99 -12.00 -6.39
N ALA A 82 21.73 -12.44 -7.41
CA ALA A 82 21.16 -12.99 -8.63
C ALA A 82 20.42 -14.30 -8.35
N ASP A 83 20.98 -15.16 -7.50
CA ASP A 83 20.36 -16.43 -7.10
C ASP A 83 19.00 -16.19 -6.40
N LYS A 84 18.93 -15.21 -5.50
CA LYS A 84 17.66 -14.80 -4.86
C LYS A 84 16.65 -14.27 -5.86
N MET A 85 17.10 -13.48 -6.84
CA MET A 85 16.20 -12.97 -7.89
C MET A 85 15.70 -14.08 -8.81
N ALA A 86 16.54 -15.08 -9.12
CA ALA A 86 16.15 -16.26 -9.88
C ALA A 86 15.08 -17.08 -9.13
N ALA A 87 15.25 -17.30 -7.83
CA ALA A 87 14.26 -17.99 -7.00
C ALA A 87 12.89 -17.28 -7.02
N ILE A 88 12.87 -15.95 -6.85
CA ILE A 88 11.63 -15.16 -6.90
C ILE A 88 10.96 -15.24 -8.28
N LEU A 89 11.74 -15.22 -9.36
CA LEU A 89 11.21 -15.34 -10.72
C LEU A 89 10.61 -16.73 -10.97
N ASN A 90 11.25 -17.79 -10.52
CA ASN A 90 10.75 -19.15 -10.66
C ASN A 90 9.41 -19.32 -9.92
N ASP A 91 9.33 -18.86 -8.67
CA ASP A 91 8.08 -18.85 -7.89
C ASP A 91 6.95 -18.10 -8.60
N TYR A 92 7.27 -16.99 -9.27
CA TYR A 92 6.30 -16.23 -10.04
C TYR A 92 5.84 -17.01 -11.28
N GLU A 93 6.77 -17.57 -12.06
CA GLU A 93 6.48 -18.31 -13.28
C GLU A 93 5.67 -19.60 -13.00
N GLU A 94 5.96 -20.30 -11.90
CA GLU A 94 5.17 -21.44 -11.44
C GLU A 94 3.74 -21.04 -11.10
N LYS A 95 3.54 -19.92 -10.40
CA LYS A 95 2.20 -19.43 -10.04
C LYS A 95 1.40 -18.95 -11.24
N VAL A 96 2.06 -18.34 -12.23
CA VAL A 96 1.39 -17.90 -13.47
C VAL A 96 1.03 -19.09 -14.37
N SER A 97 1.87 -20.13 -14.42
CA SER A 97 1.63 -21.30 -15.27
C SER A 97 0.54 -22.24 -14.73
N ASN A 98 0.18 -22.10 -13.46
CA ASN A 98 -0.85 -22.88 -12.77
C ASN A 98 -2.23 -22.17 -12.71
N VAL A 99 -2.42 -21.12 -13.51
CA VAL A 99 -3.69 -20.36 -13.68
C VAL A 99 -4.14 -20.46 -15.13
#